data_AF-A0A2S6Q7W8-F1
#
_entry.id   AF-A0A2S6Q7W8-F1
#
_cell.length_a   1.000
_cell.length_b   1.000
_cell.length_c   1.000
_cell.angle_alpha   90.00
_cell.angle_beta   90.00
_cell.angle_gamma   90.00
#
_symmetry.space_group_name_H-M   'P 1'
#
loop_
_entity.id
_entity.type
_entity.pdbx_description
1 polymer ?
#
loop_
_entity_poly.entity_id
_entity_poly.type
_entity_poly.pdbx_seq_one_letter_code
_entity_poly.pdbx_strand_id
1 'polypeptide(L)'
;MAETIRRVVTGHDQNGIAIIAIDGDAENVRVRRANGLTSTLLWVRDDTPSDNSGNADKASREIGVVPPDGGSVFRIVEFIPDKNSVSNEEIKKRAWPRAHY
;
A
#
# COMPACT_ATOMS: atom_id res chain seq x y z
N MET A 1 -9.39 8.22 12.96
CA MET A 1 -9.71 7.55 11.67
C MET A 1 -8.53 7.79 10.76
N ALA A 2 -8.21 6.85 9.88
CA ALA A 2 -7.20 7.07 8.86
C ALA A 2 -7.59 8.28 8.00
N GLU A 3 -6.61 9.11 7.64
CA GLU A 3 -6.88 10.23 6.74
C GLU A 3 -7.27 9.71 5.35
N THR A 4 -8.32 10.29 4.75
CA THR A 4 -8.72 9.94 3.39
C THR A 4 -7.73 10.55 2.41
N ILE A 5 -7.06 9.72 1.62
CA ILE A 5 -6.09 10.15 0.62
C ILE A 5 -6.75 10.21 -0.76
N ARG A 6 -6.79 11.40 -1.38
CA ARG A 6 -7.17 11.53 -2.80
C ARG A 6 -6.05 11.02 -3.69
N ARG A 7 -6.37 10.13 -4.61
CA ARG A 7 -5.46 9.56 -5.61
C ARG A 7 -5.97 9.88 -7.02
N VAL A 8 -5.09 10.49 -7.80
CA VAL A 8 -5.31 10.76 -9.23
C VAL A 8 -4.32 9.93 -10.03
N VAL A 9 -4.82 9.12 -10.96
CA VAL A 9 -4.02 8.27 -11.86
C VAL A 9 -4.26 8.71 -13.29
N THR A 10 -3.17 8.98 -14.02
CA THR A 10 -3.22 9.27 -15.45
C THR A 10 -3.09 7.98 -16.26
N GLY A 11 -3.54 8.02 -17.50
CA GLY A 11 -3.40 6.92 -18.45
C GLY A 11 -3.59 7.40 -19.87
N HIS A 12 -3.83 6.46 -20.78
CA HIS A 12 -4.19 6.75 -22.16
C HIS A 12 -5.52 6.06 -22.51
N ASP A 13 -6.34 6.70 -23.35
CA ASP A 13 -7.50 6.05 -23.94
C ASP A 13 -7.10 5.07 -25.06
N GLN A 14 -8.10 4.46 -25.71
CA GLN A 14 -7.87 3.52 -26.82
C GLN A 14 -7.18 4.13 -28.05
N ASN A 15 -7.12 5.46 -28.16
CA ASN A 15 -6.48 6.19 -29.25
C ASN A 15 -5.09 6.72 -28.85
N GLY A 16 -4.62 6.43 -27.63
CA GLY A 16 -3.35 6.93 -27.12
C GLY A 16 -3.41 8.37 -26.59
N ILE A 17 -4.61 8.92 -26.35
CA ILE A 17 -4.78 10.27 -25.80
C ILE A 17 -4.68 10.23 -24.28
N ALA A 18 -3.92 11.16 -23.70
CA ALA A 18 -3.77 11.26 -22.25
C ALA A 18 -5.09 11.59 -21.54
N ILE A 19 -5.40 10.86 -20.48
CA ILE A 19 -6.64 11.00 -19.69
C ILE A 19 -6.37 10.88 -18.19
N ILE A 20 -7.35 11.28 -17.38
CA ILE A 20 -7.44 10.88 -15.98
C ILE A 20 -8.18 9.53 -15.92
N ALA A 21 -7.47 8.47 -15.55
CA ALA A 21 -8.03 7.12 -15.45
C ALA A 21 -8.74 6.88 -14.11
N ILE A 22 -8.24 7.48 -13.03
CA ILE A 22 -8.84 7.42 -11.69
C ILE A 22 -8.73 8.80 -11.04
N ASP A 23 -9.82 9.29 -10.45
CA ASP A 23 -9.84 10.44 -9.54
C ASP A 23 -10.82 10.14 -8.41
N GLY A 24 -10.29 9.97 -7.21
CA GLY A 24 -11.09 9.63 -6.04
C GLY A 24 -10.24 9.20 -4.87
N ASP A 25 -10.85 8.54 -3.90
CA ASP A 25 -10.14 8.09 -2.70
C ASP A 25 -9.27 6.86 -3.00
N ALA A 26 -8.12 6.77 -2.33
CA ALA A 26 -7.26 5.59 -2.37
C ALA A 26 -7.85 4.49 -1.47
N GLU A 27 -8.60 3.57 -2.07
CA GLU A 27 -9.37 2.56 -1.33
C GLU A 27 -8.55 1.43 -0.71
N ASN A 28 -7.30 1.21 -1.16
CA ASN A 28 -6.46 0.14 -0.62
C ASN A 28 -5.82 0.55 0.72
N VAL A 29 -6.67 0.66 1.75
CA VAL A 29 -6.31 1.02 3.12
C VAL A 29 -6.25 -0.23 3.99
N ARG A 30 -5.15 -0.40 4.73
CA ARG A 30 -4.91 -1.51 5.64
C ARG A 30 -4.58 -1.01 7.03
N VAL A 31 -5.44 -1.31 7.99
CA VAL A 31 -5.23 -1.00 9.41
C VAL A 31 -4.68 -2.23 10.13
N ARG A 32 -3.44 -2.14 10.62
CA ARG A 32 -2.83 -3.17 11.47
C ARG A 32 -3.28 -2.95 12.92
N ARG A 33 -4.29 -3.72 13.34
CA ARG A 33 -4.86 -3.66 14.70
C ARG A 33 -3.83 -3.82 15.83
N ALA A 34 -2.73 -4.53 15.58
CA ALA A 34 -1.71 -4.81 16.60
C ALA A 34 -0.93 -3.58 17.07
N ASN A 35 -0.75 -2.57 16.22
CA ASN A 35 0.01 -1.34 16.53
C ASN A 35 -0.71 -0.06 16.07
N GLY A 36 -1.96 -0.16 15.60
CA GLY A 36 -2.75 0.96 15.12
C GLY A 36 -2.21 1.64 13.85
N LEU A 37 -1.25 1.01 13.15
CA LEU A 37 -0.66 1.54 11.93
C LEU A 37 -1.64 1.41 10.76
N THR A 38 -1.83 2.50 10.02
CA THR A 38 -2.58 2.47 8.77
C THR A 38 -1.62 2.57 7.59
N SER A 39 -1.80 1.72 6.58
CA SER A 39 -1.07 1.77 5.32
C SER A 39 -2.07 1.94 4.17
N THR A 40 -1.86 2.95 3.34
CA THR A 40 -2.65 3.20 2.12
C THR A 40 -1.77 2.94 0.90
N LEU A 41 -2.04 1.86 0.16
CA LEU A 41 -1.30 1.52 -1.06
C LEU A 41 -1.78 2.39 -2.23
N LEU A 42 -0.84 3.09 -2.88
CA LEU A 42 -1.17 4.00 -3.98
C LEU A 42 -0.79 3.42 -5.34
N TRP A 43 0.28 2.62 -5.40
CA TRP A 43 0.78 2.01 -6.63
C TRP A 43 1.84 0.94 -6.34
N VAL A 44 1.97 -0.06 -7.20
CA VAL A 44 3.07 -1.04 -7.11
C VAL A 44 3.39 -1.64 -8.48
N ARG A 45 4.66 -1.95 -8.72
CA ARG A 45 5.14 -2.72 -9.87
C ARG A 45 6.03 -3.84 -9.43
N ASP A 46 6.08 -4.86 -10.30
CA ASP A 46 6.89 -6.05 -10.09
C ASP A 46 8.30 -5.89 -10.66
N ASP A 47 8.53 -4.90 -11.52
CA ASP A 47 9.75 -4.73 -12.28
C ASP A 47 10.07 -3.26 -12.56
N THR A 48 11.34 -3.02 -12.92
CA THR A 48 11.88 -1.74 -13.36
C THR A 48 12.70 -1.97 -14.64
N PRO A 49 12.47 -1.23 -15.73
CA PRO A 49 11.53 -0.11 -15.87
C PRO A 49 10.05 -0.54 -15.83
N SER A 50 9.18 0.35 -15.34
CA SER A 50 7.74 0.10 -15.27
C SER A 50 7.11 0.09 -16.66
N ASP A 51 6.27 -0.92 -16.92
CA ASP A 51 5.33 -0.89 -18.03
C ASP A 51 4.04 -0.15 -17.66
N ASN A 52 3.79 0.97 -18.35
CA ASN A 52 2.60 1.81 -18.20
C ASN A 52 1.53 1.50 -19.25
N SER A 53 1.67 0.40 -20.00
CA SER A 53 0.63 -0.10 -20.89
C SER A 53 -0.55 -0.69 -20.11
N GLY A 54 -1.73 -0.61 -20.72
CA GLY A 54 -2.98 -1.10 -20.16
C GLY A 54 -3.59 -0.20 -19.09
N ASN A 55 -4.76 -0.61 -18.61
CA ASN A 55 -5.64 0.21 -17.76
C ASN A 55 -5.90 -0.41 -16.38
N ALA A 56 -5.14 -1.47 -16.01
CA ALA A 56 -5.30 -2.12 -14.73
C ALA A 56 -4.77 -1.22 -13.60
N ASP A 57 -5.58 -1.02 -12.56
CA ASP A 57 -5.14 -0.32 -11.36
C ASP A 57 -4.07 -1.14 -10.64
N LYS A 58 -2.84 -0.62 -10.65
CA LYS A 58 -1.69 -1.26 -10.02
C LYS A 58 -1.79 -1.32 -8.51
N ALA A 59 -2.65 -0.52 -7.88
CA ALA A 59 -2.93 -0.60 -6.45
C ALA A 59 -4.02 -1.61 -6.10
N SER A 60 -4.74 -2.19 -7.06
CA SER A 60 -5.83 -3.15 -6.80
C SER A 60 -5.30 -4.57 -6.56
N ARG A 61 -4.41 -4.70 -5.57
CA ARG A 61 -3.86 -5.99 -5.12
C ARG A 61 -3.31 -5.92 -3.71
N GLU A 62 -3.16 -7.09 -3.12
CA GLU A 62 -2.52 -7.27 -1.83
C GLU A 62 -1.00 -7.46 -2.00
N ILE A 63 -0.20 -6.75 -1.20
CA ILE A 63 1.25 -6.97 -1.13
C ILE A 63 1.75 -6.94 0.32
N GLY A 64 2.94 -7.50 0.52
CA GLY A 64 3.68 -7.39 1.76
C GLY A 64 4.21 -5.98 2.05
N VAL A 65 5.09 -5.89 3.05
CA VAL A 65 5.78 -4.62 3.38
C VAL A 65 6.85 -4.30 2.34
N VAL A 66 7.61 -5.32 1.93
CA VAL A 66 8.69 -5.21 0.95
C VAL A 66 8.07 -5.07 -0.46
N PRO A 67 8.64 -4.24 -1.35
CA PRO A 67 8.28 -4.28 -2.76
C PRO A 67 8.55 -5.67 -3.36
N PRO A 68 7.88 -6.03 -4.48
CA PRO A 68 8.30 -7.18 -5.27
C PRO A 68 9.77 -7.07 -5.71
N ASP A 69 10.43 -8.21 -5.94
CA ASP A 69 11.82 -8.24 -6.37
C ASP A 69 12.03 -7.55 -7.72
N GLY A 70 12.90 -6.53 -7.76
CA GLY A 70 13.10 -5.69 -8.96
C GLY A 70 12.00 -4.65 -9.20
N GLY A 71 10.96 -4.66 -8.38
CA GLY A 71 9.82 -3.77 -8.46
C GLY A 71 9.94 -2.53 -7.59
N SER A 72 8.81 -1.85 -7.44
CA SER A 72 8.69 -0.62 -6.66
C SER A 72 7.32 -0.51 -6.05
N VAL A 73 7.23 0.14 -4.90
CA VAL A 73 5.96 0.40 -4.23
C VAL A 73 5.86 1.86 -3.81
N PHE A 74 4.68 2.45 -4.01
CA PHE A 74 4.33 3.75 -3.48
C PHE A 74 3.12 3.62 -2.55
N ARG A 75 3.30 4.00 -1.28
CA ARG A 75 2.26 3.91 -0.24
C ARG A 75 2.46 5.01 0.80
N ILE A 76 1.39 5.37 1.49
CA ILE A 76 1.42 6.23 2.69
C ILE A 76 1.29 5.33 3.92
N VAL A 77 2.05 5.64 4.96
CA VAL A 77 1.98 4.93 6.24
C VAL A 77 1.78 5.94 7.37
N GLU A 78 0.68 5.79 8.09
CA GLU A 78 0.34 6.57 9.27
C GLU A 78 0.79 5.81 10.52
N PHE A 79 1.73 6.40 11.26
CA PHE A 79 2.18 5.90 12.55
C PHE A 79 1.49 6.68 13.67
N ILE A 80 0.76 5.98 14.54
CA ILE A 80 0.16 6.60 15.71
C ILE A 80 1.23 6.93 16.77
N PRO A 81 1.02 7.94 17.63
CA PRO A 81 1.97 8.30 18.69
C PRO A 81 2.27 7.13 19.64
N ASP A 82 3.51 7.06 20.13
CA ASP A 82 4.07 5.91 20.89
C ASP A 82 3.28 5.49 22.13
N LYS A 83 2.59 6.43 22.80
CA LYS A 83 1.76 6.09 23.97
C LYS A 83 0.62 5.10 23.67
N ASN A 84 0.28 4.94 22.39
CA ASN A 84 -0.79 4.07 21.90
C ASN A 84 -0.28 2.98 20.95
N SER A 85 1.04 2.90 20.69
CA SER A 85 1.63 1.94 19.75
C SER A 85 2.33 0.80 20.51
N VAL A 86 2.38 -0.38 19.89
CA VAL A 86 3.19 -1.51 20.38
C VAL A 86 4.38 -1.67 19.43
N SER A 87 5.59 -1.70 19.98
CA SER A 87 6.81 -1.79 19.16
C SER A 87 6.84 -3.08 18.33
N ASN A 88 7.47 -3.04 17.15
CA ASN A 88 7.65 -4.22 16.32
C ASN A 88 8.42 -5.34 17.03
N GLU A 89 9.37 -4.98 17.91
CA GLU A 89 10.09 -5.95 18.73
C GLU A 89 9.16 -6.66 19.72
N GLU A 90 8.29 -5.93 20.37
CA GLU A 90 7.34 -6.49 21.33
C GLU A 90 6.27 -7.35 20.64
N ILE A 91 5.83 -6.98 19.43
CA ILE A 91 4.97 -7.82 18.60
C ILE A 91 5.68 -9.13 18.23
N LYS A 92 6.94 -9.09 17.80
CA LYS A 92 7.73 -10.30 17.50
C LYS A 92 7.87 -11.19 18.75
N LYS A 93 8.17 -10.60 19.91
CA LYS A 93 8.25 -11.31 21.20
C LYS A 93 6.92 -11.94 21.62
N ARG A 94 5.77 -11.31 21.35
CA ARG A 94 4.43 -11.85 21.63
C ARG A 94 3.96 -12.91 20.64
N ALA A 95 4.44 -12.88 19.39
CA ALA A 95 4.08 -13.86 18.36
C ALA A 95 4.89 -15.16 18.47
N TRP A 96 6.12 -15.09 18.97
CA TRP A 96 7.03 -16.23 19.15
C TRP A 96 6.50 -17.39 20.03
N PRO A 97 5.77 -17.19 21.16
CA PRO A 97 5.38 -18.28 22.04
C PRO A 97 4.24 -19.17 21.51
N ARG A 98 3.61 -18.83 20.37
CA ARG A 98 2.47 -19.60 19.81
C ARG A 98 2.82 -20.51 18.63
N ALA A 99 4.08 -20.57 18.22
CA ALA A 99 4.52 -21.37 17.06
C ALA A 99 5.06 -22.77 17.43
N HIS A 100 5.07 -23.13 18.71
CA HIS A 100 5.55 -24.41 19.21
C HIS A 100 4.56 -25.02 20.20
N TYR A 101 3.42 -25.51 19.72
CA TYR A 101 2.62 -26.60 20.31
C TYR A 101 1.76 -27.23 19.22
#